data_AF-A0A9Q4A951-F1
#
_entry.id   AF-A0A9Q4A951-F1
#
_cell.length_a   1.000
_cell.length_b   1.000
_cell.length_c   1.000
_cell.angle_alpha   90.00
_cell.angle_beta   90.00
_cell.angle_gamma   90.00
#
_symmetry.space_group_name_H-M   'P 1'
#
loop_
_entity.id
_entity.type
_entity.pdbx_description
1 polymer ?
#
loop_
_entity_poly.entity_id
_entity_poly.type
_entity_poly.pdbx_seq_one_letter_code
_entity_poly.pdbx_strand_id
1 'polypeptide(L)'
;MAENENGQDKTEDPTEKKVKDSRADGQIARSKELTTLVVMLMGAGGLLMFGSDIALMMSELMRDNFTISREMLMDQSYMGKALLSSGLHALVVILPFLIAMLVAALVGPIMLGGWLFATKSLMPKFSRMNPAAGLKRMFSPHALVELLKSFGKFLIILA
;
A
#
# COMPACT_ATOMS: atom_id res chain seq x y z
N MET A 1 8.40 15.39 -14.26
CA MET A 1 8.22 16.85 -14.33
C MET A 1 9.06 17.29 -15.51
N ALA A 2 8.41 17.63 -16.63
CA ALA A 2 9.08 18.39 -17.66
C ALA A 2 9.28 19.78 -17.06
N GLU A 3 10.54 20.22 -16.97
CA GLU A 3 10.86 21.59 -16.57
C GLU A 3 10.17 22.53 -17.58
N ASN A 4 9.31 23.40 -17.05
CA ASN A 4 8.73 24.51 -17.80
C ASN A 4 9.88 25.49 -18.09
N GLU A 5 10.48 25.40 -19.27
CA GLU A 5 11.45 26.39 -19.78
C GLU A 5 10.80 27.72 -20.22
N ASN A 6 9.51 27.93 -19.96
CA ASN A 6 8.89 29.24 -20.12
C ASN A 6 8.12 29.61 -18.85
N GLY A 7 8.66 30.56 -18.09
CA GLY A 7 8.05 31.19 -16.90
C GLY A 7 6.86 32.11 -17.24
N GLN A 8 6.00 31.67 -18.15
CA GLN A 8 4.68 32.24 -18.35
C GLN A 8 3.71 31.33 -17.61
N ASP A 9 3.27 31.78 -16.44
CA ASP A 9 2.12 31.19 -15.76
C ASP A 9 0.94 31.27 -16.73
N LYS A 10 0.60 30.14 -17.34
CA LYS A 10 -0.53 30.04 -18.27
C LYS A 10 -1.79 30.31 -17.46
N THR A 11 -2.41 31.47 -17.69
CA THR A 11 -3.63 31.93 -17.04
C THR A 11 -4.88 31.18 -17.48
N GLU A 12 -4.79 30.42 -18.57
CA GLU A 12 -5.90 29.70 -19.17
C GLU A 12 -5.88 28.21 -18.83
N ASP A 13 -7.08 27.65 -18.68
CA ASP A 13 -7.26 26.23 -18.42
C ASP A 13 -6.72 25.37 -19.58
N PRO A 14 -6.14 24.19 -19.28
CA PRO A 14 -5.65 23.29 -20.31
C PRO A 14 -6.80 22.77 -21.19
N THR A 15 -6.61 22.81 -22.51
CA THR A 15 -7.56 22.25 -23.48
C THR A 15 -7.80 20.74 -23.23
N GLU A 16 -9.00 20.25 -23.57
CA GLU A 16 -9.38 18.84 -23.34
C GLU A 16 -8.37 17.83 -23.94
N LYS A 17 -7.81 18.15 -25.11
CA LYS A 17 -6.78 17.32 -25.76
C LYS A 17 -5.54 17.19 -24.87
N LYS A 18 -5.06 18.29 -24.28
CA LYS A 18 -3.89 18.31 -23.40
C LYS A 18 -4.14 17.52 -22.10
N VAL A 19 -5.37 17.57 -21.56
CA VAL A 19 -5.76 16.77 -20.40
C VAL A 19 -5.79 15.27 -20.73
N LYS A 20 -6.37 14.90 -21.88
CA LYS A 20 -6.40 13.50 -22.35
C LYS A 20 -4.99 12.96 -22.61
N ASP A 21 -4.11 13.73 -23.24
CA ASP A 21 -2.73 13.34 -23.51
C ASP A 21 -1.92 13.16 -22.21
N SER A 22 -2.08 14.09 -21.26
CA SER A 22 -1.42 13.99 -19.94
C SER A 22 -1.86 12.73 -19.18
N ARG A 23 -3.16 12.40 -19.24
CA ARG A 23 -3.70 11.15 -18.72
C ARG A 23 -3.13 9.94 -19.47
N ALA A 24 -3.10 9.94 -20.81
CA ALA A 24 -2.54 8.82 -21.59
C ALA A 24 -1.05 8.55 -21.26
N ASP A 25 -0.31 9.58 -20.87
CA ASP A 25 1.08 9.47 -20.44
C ASP A 25 1.25 9.01 -18.98
N GLY A 26 0.15 8.81 -18.23
CA GLY A 26 0.14 8.32 -16.84
C GLY A 26 0.17 9.41 -15.77
N GLN A 27 0.03 10.69 -16.16
CA GLN A 27 0.01 11.81 -15.21
C GLN A 27 -1.41 12.03 -14.68
N ILE A 28 -1.74 11.34 -13.59
CA ILE A 28 -2.99 11.53 -12.85
C ILE A 28 -2.69 12.14 -11.48
N ALA A 29 -3.67 12.85 -10.92
CA ALA A 29 -3.60 13.30 -9.54
C ALA A 29 -3.43 12.08 -8.63
N ARG A 30 -2.43 12.11 -7.75
CA ARG A 30 -2.20 11.08 -6.72
C ARG A 30 -1.89 11.78 -5.41
N SER A 31 -2.59 11.40 -4.34
CA SER A 31 -2.22 11.80 -2.99
C SER A 31 -1.64 10.61 -2.25
N LYS A 32 -0.39 10.78 -1.82
CA LYS A 32 0.27 9.80 -0.94
C LYS A 32 -0.47 9.72 0.41
N GLU A 33 -0.93 10.86 0.92
CA GLU A 33 -1.59 10.95 2.22
C GLU A 33 -2.95 10.26 2.24
N LEU A 34 -3.75 10.42 1.18
CA LEU A 34 -5.06 9.77 1.11
C LEU A 34 -4.91 8.25 1.10
N THR A 35 -3.93 7.74 0.35
CA THR A 35 -3.68 6.29 0.30
C THR A 35 -3.29 5.78 1.69
N THR A 36 -2.38 6.47 2.38
CA THR A 36 -1.99 6.12 3.75
C THR A 36 -3.18 6.16 4.70
N LEU A 37 -4.03 7.19 4.63
CA LEU A 37 -5.22 7.32 5.47
C LEU A 37 -6.18 6.15 5.27
N VAL A 38 -6.52 5.83 4.03
CA VAL A 38 -7.46 4.74 3.70
C VAL A 38 -6.92 3.40 4.21
N VAL A 39 -5.64 3.12 3.98
CA VAL A 39 -5.00 1.88 4.44
C VAL A 39 -4.96 1.81 5.97
N MET A 40 -4.65 2.91 6.65
CA MET A 40 -4.62 2.97 8.12
C MET A 40 -6.02 2.77 8.73
N LEU A 41 -7.04 3.43 8.19
CA LEU A 41 -8.42 3.29 8.65
C LEU A 41 -8.96 1.88 8.42
N MET A 42 -8.74 1.32 7.23
CA MET A 42 -9.15 -0.05 6.91
C MET A 42 -8.37 -1.08 7.73
N GLY A 43 -7.08 -0.84 7.99
CA GLY A 43 -6.26 -1.70 8.84
C GLY A 43 -6.73 -1.68 10.29
N ALA A 44 -6.95 -0.49 10.87
CA ALA A 44 -7.46 -0.36 12.23
C ALA A 44 -8.88 -0.94 12.36
N GLY A 45 -9.79 -0.57 11.46
CA GLY A 45 -11.16 -1.09 11.44
C GLY A 45 -11.21 -2.61 11.18
N GLY A 46 -10.35 -3.11 10.30
CA GLY A 46 -10.21 -4.54 10.03
C GLY A 46 -9.68 -5.30 11.25
N LEU A 47 -8.70 -4.77 11.98
CA LEU A 47 -8.24 -5.37 13.23
C LEU A 47 -9.31 -5.34 14.33
N LEU A 48 -10.11 -4.28 14.41
CA LEU A 48 -11.24 -4.24 15.35
C LEU A 48 -12.31 -5.28 15.01
N MET A 49 -12.55 -5.52 13.72
CA MET A 49 -13.57 -6.46 13.25
C MET A 49 -13.11 -7.92 13.33
N PHE A 50 -11.88 -8.22 12.89
CA PHE A 50 -11.36 -9.58 12.73
C PHE A 50 -10.30 -9.97 13.77
N GLY A 51 -9.80 -9.02 14.56
CA GLY A 51 -8.69 -9.26 15.48
C GLY A 51 -9.01 -10.26 16.59
N SER A 52 -10.26 -10.30 17.06
CA SER A 52 -10.72 -11.30 18.03
C SER A 52 -10.60 -12.71 17.45
N ASP A 53 -11.10 -12.93 16.23
CA ASP A 53 -11.05 -14.23 15.57
C ASP A 53 -9.60 -14.67 15.28
N ILE A 54 -8.76 -13.72 14.84
CA ILE A 54 -7.33 -13.96 14.63
C ILE A 54 -6.64 -14.37 15.95
N ALA A 55 -6.94 -13.68 17.05
CA ALA A 55 -6.34 -13.98 18.36
C ALA A 55 -6.80 -15.35 18.89
N LEU A 56 -8.09 -15.68 18.74
CA LEU A 56 -8.64 -17.00 19.10
C LEU A 56 -8.00 -18.11 18.27
N MET A 57 -7.95 -17.95 16.95
CA MET A 57 -7.28 -18.89 16.05
C MET A 57 -5.81 -19.09 16.43
N MET A 58 -5.07 -18.03 16.75
CA MET A 58 -3.68 -18.17 17.18
C MET A 58 -3.58 -18.99 18.48
N SER A 59 -4.48 -18.77 19.45
CA SER A 59 -4.52 -19.54 20.69
C SER A 59 -4.81 -21.02 20.44
N GLU A 60 -5.79 -21.32 19.58
CA GLU A 60 -6.15 -22.69 19.19
C GLU A 60 -4.97 -23.39 18.50
N LEU A 61 -4.34 -22.73 17.52
CA LEU A 61 -3.16 -23.27 16.84
C LEU A 61 -2.02 -23.55 17.82
N MET A 62 -1.75 -22.66 18.78
CA MET A 62 -0.72 -22.91 19.78
C MET A 62 -1.06 -24.13 20.65
N ARG A 63 -2.32 -24.26 21.10
CA ARG A 63 -2.75 -25.41 21.90
C ARG A 63 -2.62 -26.72 21.12
N ASP A 64 -3.08 -26.73 19.87
CA ASP A 64 -3.10 -27.94 19.04
C ASP A 64 -1.69 -28.36 18.61
N ASN A 65 -0.83 -27.40 18.27
CA ASN A 65 0.53 -27.71 17.82
C ASN A 65 1.49 -28.00 18.99
N PHE A 66 1.23 -27.50 20.20
CA PHE A 66 2.08 -27.76 21.36
C PHE A 66 1.57 -28.91 22.24
N THR A 67 0.37 -29.44 21.99
CA THR A 67 -0.14 -30.64 22.67
C THR A 67 0.12 -31.87 21.81
N ILE A 68 1.29 -32.46 21.97
CA ILE A 68 1.70 -33.64 21.20
C ILE A 68 1.46 -34.91 22.02
N SER A 69 0.59 -35.79 21.53
CA SER A 69 0.35 -37.11 22.13
C SER A 69 1.35 -38.16 21.65
N ARG A 70 1.45 -39.29 22.37
CA ARG A 70 2.35 -40.39 22.01
C ARG A 70 1.96 -41.01 20.67
N GLU A 71 0.66 -41.12 20.39
CA GLU A 71 0.14 -41.64 19.13
C GLU A 71 0.58 -40.78 17.94
N MET A 72 0.61 -39.46 18.12
CA MET A 72 1.06 -38.50 17.10
C MET A 72 2.56 -38.62 16.79
N LEU A 73 3.40 -38.95 17.78
CA LEU A 73 4.83 -39.17 17.59
C LEU A 73 5.15 -40.47 16.85
N MET A 74 4.24 -41.45 16.91
CA MET A 74 4.42 -42.74 16.24
C MET A 74 4.06 -42.69 14.75
N ASP A 75 3.36 -41.64 14.29
CA ASP A 75 3.08 -41.38 12.88
C ASP A 75 4.04 -40.32 12.32
N GLN A 76 5.04 -40.74 11.53
CA GLN A 76 6.01 -39.85 10.88
C GLN A 76 5.35 -38.82 9.93
N SER A 77 4.15 -39.10 9.41
CA SER A 77 3.41 -38.19 8.53
C SER A 77 2.62 -37.12 9.28
N TYR A 78 2.43 -37.29 10.61
CA TYR A 78 1.58 -36.42 11.41
C TYR A 78 2.04 -34.97 11.38
N MET A 79 3.35 -34.72 11.54
CA MET A 79 3.90 -33.36 11.58
C MET A 79 3.61 -32.58 10.29
N GLY A 80 3.72 -33.24 9.12
CA GLY A 80 3.42 -32.60 7.84
C GLY A 80 1.93 -32.27 7.67
N LYS A 81 1.05 -33.20 8.09
CA LYS A 81 -0.41 -33.00 8.07
C LYS A 81 -0.83 -31.89 9.03
N ALA A 82 -0.28 -31.88 10.25
CA ALA A 82 -0.55 -30.86 11.27
C ALA A 82 -0.11 -29.47 10.80
N LEU A 83 1.06 -29.36 10.15
CA LEU A 83 1.54 -28.11 9.57
C LEU A 83 0.61 -27.62 8.46
N LEU A 84 0.22 -28.49 7.52
CA LEU A 84 -0.69 -28.12 6.43
C LEU A 84 -2.06 -27.69 6.97
N SER A 85 -2.63 -28.46 7.90
CA SER A 85 -3.93 -28.16 8.52
C SER A 85 -3.89 -26.83 9.27
N SER A 86 -2.85 -26.59 10.07
CA SER A 86 -2.66 -25.34 10.82
C SER A 86 -2.47 -24.15 9.88
N GLY A 87 -1.69 -24.31 8.83
CA GLY A 87 -1.47 -23.28 7.82
C GLY A 87 -2.74 -22.92 7.06
N LEU A 88 -3.54 -23.92 6.65
CA LEU A 88 -4.83 -23.69 6.00
C LEU A 88 -5.83 -23.01 6.94
N HIS A 89 -5.90 -23.44 8.20
CA HIS A 89 -6.77 -22.81 9.20
C HIS A 89 -6.39 -21.33 9.41
N ALA A 90 -5.10 -21.05 9.63
CA ALA A 90 -4.60 -19.67 9.75
C ALA A 90 -4.93 -18.83 8.51
N LEU A 91 -4.70 -19.39 7.31
CA LEU A 91 -4.97 -18.70 6.06
C LEU A 91 -6.44 -18.33 5.95
N VAL A 92 -7.37 -19.26 6.19
CA VAL A 92 -8.81 -19.03 6.07
C VAL A 92 -9.28 -17.93 7.02
N VAL A 93 -8.78 -17.91 8.26
CA VAL A 93 -9.17 -16.90 9.26
C VAL A 93 -8.57 -15.52 8.92
N ILE A 94 -7.34 -15.46 8.42
CA ILE A 94 -6.66 -14.20 8.08
C ILE A 94 -7.12 -13.65 6.72
N LEU A 95 -7.63 -14.49 5.82
CA LEU A 95 -7.96 -14.14 4.44
C LEU A 95 -8.93 -12.94 4.32
N PRO A 96 -10.03 -12.82 5.08
CA PRO A 96 -10.93 -11.67 5.00
C PRO A 96 -10.22 -10.35 5.32
N PHE A 97 -9.35 -10.34 6.33
CA PHE A 97 -8.54 -9.18 6.67
C PHE A 97 -7.56 -8.81 5.56
N LEU A 98 -6.89 -9.79 4.96
CA LEU A 98 -6.00 -9.55 3.81
C LEU A 98 -6.75 -9.00 2.59
N ILE A 99 -7.94 -9.51 2.31
CA ILE A 99 -8.79 -8.99 1.23
C ILE A 99 -9.18 -7.54 1.52
N ALA A 100 -9.59 -7.21 2.75
CA ALA A 100 -9.91 -5.83 3.12
C ALA A 100 -8.71 -4.89 2.94
N MET A 101 -7.51 -5.33 3.31
CA MET A 101 -6.27 -4.57 3.12
C MET A 101 -5.89 -4.43 1.65
N LEU A 102 -6.09 -5.48 0.84
CA LEU A 102 -5.87 -5.42 -0.60
C LEU A 102 -6.81 -4.41 -1.26
N VAL A 103 -8.09 -4.43 -0.89
CA VAL A 103 -9.09 -3.46 -1.37
C VAL A 103 -8.68 -2.05 -0.97
N ALA A 104 -8.27 -1.82 0.28
CA ALA A 104 -7.79 -0.52 0.74
C ALA A 104 -6.59 0.00 -0.07
N ALA A 105 -5.62 -0.89 -0.35
CA ALA A 105 -4.42 -0.57 -1.12
C ALA A 105 -4.71 -0.25 -2.60
N LEU A 106 -5.73 -0.87 -3.18
CA LEU A 106 -6.16 -0.58 -4.55
C LEU A 106 -7.01 0.69 -4.61
N VAL A 107 -7.99 0.83 -3.71
CA VAL A 107 -8.96 1.93 -3.71
C VAL A 107 -8.28 3.26 -3.39
N GLY A 108 -7.36 3.30 -2.42
CA GLY A 108 -6.70 4.55 -1.98
C GLY A 108 -6.12 5.39 -3.14
N PRO A 109 -5.29 4.81 -4.02
CA PRO A 109 -4.77 5.52 -5.20
C PRO A 109 -5.83 5.86 -6.25
N ILE A 110 -6.85 5.01 -6.43
CA ILE A 110 -7.90 5.18 -7.44
C ILE A 110 -8.84 6.34 -7.08
N MET A 111 -9.11 6.57 -5.79
CA MET A 111 -10.07 7.58 -5.32
C MET A 111 -9.81 9.00 -5.86
N LEU A 112 -8.54 9.38 -6.08
CA LEU A 112 -8.19 10.70 -6.64
C LEU A 112 -7.86 10.67 -8.12
N GLY A 113 -7.08 9.68 -8.54
CA GLY A 113 -6.54 9.62 -9.90
C GLY A 113 -7.49 8.99 -10.92
N GLY A 114 -8.52 8.30 -10.44
CA GLY A 114 -9.34 7.40 -11.24
C GLY A 114 -8.58 6.15 -11.67
N TRP A 115 -9.29 5.25 -12.35
CA TRP A 115 -8.67 4.10 -12.99
C TRP A 115 -8.08 4.51 -14.34
N LEU A 116 -6.77 4.40 -14.50
CA LEU A 116 -6.07 4.75 -15.74
C LEU A 116 -5.05 3.70 -16.13
N PHE A 117 -5.22 3.12 -17.32
CA PHE A 117 -4.29 2.18 -17.91
C PHE A 117 -3.38 2.90 -18.93
N ALA A 118 -2.21 3.37 -18.49
CA ALA A 118 -1.26 4.11 -19.33
C ALA A 118 -0.07 3.22 -19.73
N THR A 119 -0.17 2.55 -20.88
CA THR A 119 0.89 1.67 -21.43
C THR A 119 2.21 2.41 -21.65
N LYS A 120 2.16 3.69 -22.04
CA LYS A 120 3.34 4.56 -22.17
C LYS A 120 4.12 4.77 -20.86
N SER A 121 3.46 4.63 -19.71
CA SER A 121 4.11 4.72 -18.39
C SER A 121 4.89 3.46 -18.00
N LEU A 122 4.64 2.32 -18.67
CA LEU A 122 5.39 1.08 -18.48
C LEU A 122 6.73 1.06 -19.23
N MET A 123 6.90 1.96 -20.21
CA MET A 123 8.15 2.06 -20.95
C MET A 123 9.29 2.61 -20.07
N PRO A 124 10.50 2.04 -20.13
CA PRO A 124 11.65 2.54 -19.38
C PRO A 124 12.00 3.96 -19.86
N LYS A 125 12.04 4.91 -18.93
CA LYS A 125 12.44 6.30 -19.19
C LYS A 125 13.80 6.56 -18.56
N PHE A 126 14.86 6.59 -19.37
CA PHE A 126 16.24 6.83 -18.90
C PHE A 126 16.40 8.15 -18.13
N SER A 127 15.59 9.15 -18.44
CA SER A 127 15.55 10.43 -17.70
C SER A 127 15.18 10.28 -16.22
N ARG A 128 14.48 9.20 -15.84
CA ARG A 128 14.16 8.91 -14.42
C ARG A 128 15.35 8.32 -13.65
N MET A 129 16.38 7.83 -14.32
CA MET A 129 17.56 7.22 -13.70
C MET A 129 18.73 8.18 -13.51
N ASN A 130 18.60 9.45 -13.90
CA ASN A 130 19.68 10.43 -13.76
C ASN A 130 19.89 10.79 -12.27
N PRO A 131 21.08 10.50 -11.68
CA PRO A 131 21.35 10.75 -10.27
C PRO A 131 21.39 12.25 -9.91
N ALA A 132 21.86 13.11 -10.82
CA ALA A 132 21.89 14.56 -10.58
C ALA A 132 20.46 15.14 -10.49
N ALA A 133 19.56 14.70 -11.37
CA ALA A 133 18.14 15.06 -11.29
C ALA A 133 17.47 14.49 -10.03
N GLY A 134 17.90 13.31 -9.56
CA GLY A 134 17.49 12.73 -8.28
C GLY A 134 17.86 13.61 -7.10
N LEU A 135 19.13 14.02 -7.02
CA LEU A 135 19.62 14.93 -5.96
C LEU A 135 18.88 16.27 -5.95
N LYS A 136 18.65 16.88 -7.13
CA LYS A 136 17.86 18.12 -7.23
C LYS A 136 16.43 17.93 -6.70
N ARG A 137 15.79 16.78 -6.92
CA ARG A 137 14.46 16.49 -6.37
C ARG A 137 14.49 16.30 -4.85
N MET A 138 15.55 15.67 -4.32
CA MET A 138 15.73 15.45 -2.88
C MET A 138 15.96 16.77 -2.11
N PHE A 139 16.71 17.70 -2.68
CA PHE A 139 16.97 19.03 -2.10
C PHE A 139 16.16 20.13 -2.79
N SER A 140 14.85 19.93 -2.89
CA SER A 140 13.92 20.91 -3.49
C SER A 140 13.05 21.58 -2.43
N PRO A 141 12.47 22.78 -2.69
CA PRO A 141 11.47 23.38 -1.79
C PRO A 141 10.29 22.44 -1.51
N HIS A 142 9.94 21.61 -2.48
CA HIS A 142 8.92 20.58 -2.30
C HIS A 142 9.30 19.55 -1.22
N ALA A 143 10.57 19.13 -1.18
CA ALA A 143 11.07 18.22 -0.15
C ALA A 143 11.01 18.85 1.26
N LEU A 144 11.27 20.15 1.38
CA LEU A 144 11.12 20.87 2.65
C LEU A 144 9.66 20.87 3.14
N VAL A 145 8.70 21.10 2.24
CA VAL A 145 7.27 21.04 2.58
C VAL A 145 6.85 19.61 2.99
N GLU A 146 7.35 18.58 2.31
CA GLU A 146 7.11 17.19 2.71
C GLU A 146 7.70 16.87 4.09
N LEU A 147 8.89 17.40 4.39
CA LEU A 147 9.51 17.27 5.71
C LEU A 147 8.64 17.90 6.80
N LEU A 148 8.20 19.14 6.60
CA LEU A 148 7.33 19.84 7.55
C LEU A 148 6.01 19.08 7.78
N LYS A 149 5.36 18.60 6.72
CA LYS A 149 4.15 17.77 6.86
C LYS A 149 4.42 16.49 7.64
N SER A 150 5.55 15.83 7.38
CA SER A 150 5.93 14.59 8.08
C SER A 150 6.20 14.84 9.56
N PHE A 151 6.88 15.94 9.90
CA PHE A 151 7.12 16.37 11.27
C PHE A 151 5.81 16.73 11.97
N GLY A 152 4.89 17.42 11.30
CA GLY A 152 3.55 17.71 11.81
C GLY A 152 2.77 16.45 12.16
N LYS A 153 2.76 15.45 11.26
CA LYS A 153 2.12 14.15 11.55
C LYS A 153 2.74 13.45 12.75
N PHE A 154 4.07 13.48 12.87
CA PHE A 154 4.77 12.90 14.01
C PHE A 154 4.32 13.55 15.33
N LEU A 155 4.26 14.88 15.38
CA LEU A 155 3.79 15.61 16.57
C LEU A 155 2.33 15.29 16.91
N ILE A 156 1.45 15.15 15.91
CA ILE A 156 0.04 14.78 16.13
C ILE A 156 -0.07 13.37 16.74
N ILE A 157 0.78 12.43 16.33
CA ILE A 157 0.78 11.06 16.87
C ILE A 157 1.41 11.01 18.27
N LEU A 158 2.37 11.90 18.54
CA LEU A 158 3.06 11.97 19.82
C LEU A 158 2.19 12.58 20.94
N ALA A 159 1.32 13.52 20.59
CA ALA A 159 0.40 14.20 21.49
C ALA A 159 -0.79 13.32 21.87
#